data_AF-A0A4Y2W6D7-F1
#
_entry.id   AF-A0A4Y2W6D7-F1
#
_cell.length_a   1.000
_cell.length_b   1.000
_cell.length_c   1.000
_cell.angle_alpha   90.00
_cell.angle_beta   90.00
_cell.angle_gamma   90.00
#
_symmetry.space_group_name_H-M   'P 1'
#
loop_
_entity.id
_entity.type
_entity.pdbx_description
1 polymer ?
#
loop_
_entity_poly.entity_id
_entity_poly.type
_entity_poly.pdbx_seq_one_letter_code
_entity_poly.pdbx_strand_id
1 'polypeptide(L)'
;MWKSCTPNPFSDLPTVLVDELMKLTLSYDDGGPSKISDVMLLLISGRLTCLNLCPFDLENEFDLSLKKIGRGCSSPRILRSLTEDMICSIISLNPLLEEVHLKIRTDFEVFRKCQKLRILRFYNRPKIFPFDFFSCYNHADIPIDLSVLSSLRDLETIFVHLFPFISVFTG
;
A
#
# COMPACT_ATOMS: atom_id res chain seq x y z
N MET A 1 -19.59 30.17 5.27
CA MET A 1 -18.38 29.77 6.02
C MET A 1 -17.89 28.44 5.48
N TRP A 2 -16.82 28.43 4.70
CA TRP A 2 -16.17 27.18 4.31
C TRP A 2 -15.42 26.66 5.53
N LYS A 3 -15.65 25.39 5.91
CA LYS A 3 -14.90 24.76 7.00
C LYS A 3 -13.42 24.82 6.62
N SER A 4 -12.60 25.49 7.42
CA SER A 4 -11.15 25.37 7.32
C SER A 4 -10.82 23.88 7.42
N CYS A 5 -10.36 23.27 6.34
CA CYS A 5 -9.77 21.94 6.40
C CYS A 5 -8.67 22.03 7.43
N THR A 6 -8.86 21.40 8.59
CA THR A 6 -7.81 21.29 9.59
C THR A 6 -6.61 20.65 8.91
N PRO A 7 -5.46 21.33 8.85
CA PRO A 7 -4.26 20.76 8.25
C PRO A 7 -3.89 19.49 9.01
N ASN A 8 -3.33 18.52 8.29
CA ASN A 8 -2.89 17.28 8.90
C ASN A 8 -1.80 17.59 9.95
N PRO A 9 -2.00 17.23 11.23
CA PRO A 9 -1.08 17.60 12.30
C PRO A 9 0.31 16.98 12.16
N PHE A 10 0.46 15.94 11.33
CA PHE A 10 1.73 15.23 11.13
C PHE A 10 2.53 15.76 9.93
N SER A 11 1.96 16.63 9.10
CA SER A 11 2.61 17.10 7.87
C SER A 11 3.88 17.92 8.12
N ASP A 12 3.97 18.62 9.25
CA ASP A 12 5.14 19.43 9.62
C ASP A 12 6.15 18.67 10.50
N LEU A 13 5.82 17.44 10.93
CA LEU A 13 6.73 16.68 11.78
C LEU A 13 7.95 16.18 11.02
N PRO A 14 9.11 16.01 11.69
CA PRO A 14 10.23 15.26 11.16
C PRO A 14 9.82 13.85 10.72
N THR A 15 10.33 13.38 9.58
CA THR A 15 10.02 12.05 9.03
C THR A 15 10.25 10.93 10.04
N VAL A 16 11.38 11.01 10.77
CA VAL A 16 11.74 10.07 11.84
C VAL A 16 10.63 9.95 12.89
N LEU A 17 10.00 11.05 13.31
CA LEU A 17 8.91 10.98 14.30
C LEU A 17 7.66 10.33 13.71
N VAL A 18 7.33 10.62 12.45
CA VAL A 18 6.17 10.01 11.78
C VAL A 18 6.37 8.51 11.59
N ASP A 19 7.57 8.08 11.20
CA ASP A 19 7.90 6.67 11.07
C ASP A 19 7.89 5.95 12.43
N GLU A 20 8.41 6.56 13.50
CA GLU A 20 8.33 5.99 14.85
C GLU A 20 6.88 5.88 15.35
N LEU A 21 6.05 6.90 15.11
CA LEU A 21 4.61 6.83 15.41
C LEU A 21 3.92 5.71 14.61
N MET A 22 4.27 5.54 13.34
CA MET A 22 3.76 4.44 12.52
C MET A 22 4.22 3.07 13.04
N LYS A 23 5.45 2.93 13.52
CA LYS A 23 5.92 1.67 14.13
C LYS A 23 5.19 1.36 15.43
N LEU A 24 4.93 2.37 16.27
CA LEU A 24 4.22 2.21 17.54
C LEU A 24 2.76 1.76 17.34
N THR A 25 2.09 2.25 16.30
CA THR A 25 0.72 1.81 15.99
C THR A 25 0.69 0.38 15.45
N LEU A 26 1.76 -0.06 14.78
CA LEU A 26 1.90 -1.42 14.26
C LEU A 26 2.40 -2.44 15.30
N SER A 27 2.99 -2.00 16.41
CA SER A 27 3.52 -2.88 17.46
C SER A 27 2.49 -3.22 18.56
N TYR A 28 1.35 -2.52 18.59
CA TYR A 28 0.28 -2.77 19.54
C TYR A 28 -0.51 -4.03 19.15
N ASP A 29 -0.12 -5.17 19.73
CA ASP A 29 -0.74 -6.47 19.50
C ASP A 29 -1.95 -6.67 20.42
N ASP A 30 -3.10 -6.10 20.05
CA ASP A 30 -4.38 -6.28 20.77
C ASP A 30 -5.20 -7.47 20.21
N GLY A 31 -4.53 -8.47 19.63
CA GLY A 31 -5.17 -9.72 19.17
C GLY A 31 -6.05 -9.60 17.92
N GLY A 32 -6.02 -8.47 17.21
CA GLY A 32 -6.73 -8.24 15.95
C GLY A 32 -5.92 -7.40 14.95
N PRO A 33 -6.25 -7.43 13.64
CA PRO A 33 -5.58 -6.60 12.65
C PRO A 33 -5.78 -5.12 12.98
N SER A 34 -4.70 -4.33 12.90
CA SER A 34 -4.75 -2.87 13.01
C SER A 34 -5.71 -2.32 11.95
N LYS A 35 -6.49 -1.28 12.29
CA LYS A 35 -7.37 -0.61 11.33
C LYS A 35 -6.62 0.49 10.61
N ILE A 36 -6.79 0.59 9.30
CA ILE A 36 -6.14 1.66 8.53
C ILE A 36 -6.64 3.04 8.95
N SER A 37 -7.89 3.14 9.41
CA SER A 37 -8.49 4.40 9.89
C SER A 37 -7.69 5.05 11.01
N ASP A 38 -7.05 4.25 11.84
CA ASP A 38 -6.37 4.72 13.06
C ASP A 38 -5.02 5.38 12.72
N VAL A 39 -4.46 5.05 11.55
CA VAL A 39 -3.18 5.57 11.06
C VAL A 39 -3.32 6.45 9.82
N MET A 40 -4.54 6.72 9.35
CA MET A 40 -4.78 7.38 8.07
C MET A 40 -4.11 8.75 7.98
N LEU A 41 -4.09 9.52 9.08
CA LEU A 41 -3.41 10.81 9.13
C LEU A 41 -1.88 10.70 9.02
N LEU A 42 -1.27 9.63 9.54
CA LEU A 42 0.16 9.36 9.34
C LEU A 42 0.42 8.97 7.87
N LEU A 43 -0.44 8.13 7.30
CA LEU A 43 -0.35 7.68 5.91
C LEU A 43 -0.45 8.84 4.91
N ILE A 44 -1.26 9.86 5.19
CA ILE A 44 -1.40 11.05 4.31
C ILE A 44 -0.58 12.25 4.77
N SER A 45 0.39 12.05 5.67
CA SER A 45 1.26 13.13 6.18
C SER A 45 2.19 13.71 5.11
N GLY A 46 2.59 12.88 4.15
CA GLY A 46 3.65 13.17 3.18
C GLY A 46 5.07 13.05 3.73
N ARG A 47 5.21 12.44 4.92
CA ARG A 47 6.45 12.39 5.69
C ARG A 47 6.97 10.97 5.94
N LEU A 48 6.25 9.94 5.48
CA LEU A 48 6.70 8.56 5.65
C LEU A 48 7.91 8.26 4.78
N THR A 49 8.87 7.55 5.37
CA THR A 49 9.98 6.90 4.62
C THR A 49 9.73 5.41 4.44
N CYS A 50 8.98 4.78 5.35
CA CYS A 50 8.60 3.36 5.27
C CYS A 50 7.08 3.22 5.23
N LEU A 51 6.56 2.70 4.12
CA LEU A 51 5.14 2.35 3.98
C LEU A 51 4.97 0.84 4.08
N ASN A 52 4.44 0.38 5.21
CA ASN A 52 4.06 -1.02 5.38
C ASN A 52 2.56 -1.17 5.58
N LEU A 53 1.87 -1.61 4.52
CA LEU A 53 0.42 -1.86 4.56
C LEU A 53 0.07 -3.33 4.82
N CYS A 54 1.06 -4.19 5.05
CA CYS A 54 0.84 -5.61 5.27
C CYS A 54 0.01 -5.91 6.53
N PRO A 55 0.14 -5.19 7.66
CA PRO A 55 -0.63 -5.49 8.87
C PRO A 55 -2.14 -5.27 8.71
N PHE A 56 -2.58 -4.45 7.76
CA PHE A 56 -3.99 -4.08 7.58
C PHE A 56 -4.73 -5.07 6.68
N ASP A 57 -6.01 -5.33 7.00
CA ASP A 57 -6.91 -6.12 6.15
C ASP A 57 -7.84 -5.21 5.33
N LEU A 58 -7.23 -4.44 4.43
CA LEU A 58 -7.88 -3.36 3.69
C LEU A 58 -9.17 -3.79 2.97
N GLU A 59 -9.18 -4.96 2.36
CA GLU A 59 -10.35 -5.47 1.64
C GLU A 59 -11.55 -5.70 2.57
N ASN A 60 -11.29 -6.33 3.71
CA ASN A 60 -12.32 -6.55 4.74
C ASN A 60 -12.77 -5.22 5.34
N GLU A 61 -11.85 -4.30 5.62
CA GLU A 61 -12.18 -2.96 6.11
C GLU A 61 -13.05 -2.18 5.11
N PHE A 62 -12.74 -2.24 3.82
CA PHE A 62 -13.55 -1.63 2.77
C PHE A 62 -14.91 -2.31 2.60
N ASP A 63 -14.97 -3.65 2.57
CA ASP A 63 -16.22 -4.39 2.46
C ASP A 63 -17.16 -4.10 3.63
N LEU A 64 -16.63 -4.11 4.87
CA LEU A 64 -17.37 -3.73 6.06
C LEU A 64 -17.86 -2.27 6.00
N SER A 65 -17.02 -1.35 5.51
CA SER A 65 -17.38 0.06 5.36
C SER A 65 -18.49 0.26 4.32
N LEU A 66 -18.41 -0.43 3.18
CA LEU A 66 -19.41 -0.39 2.10
C LEU A 66 -20.74 -1.02 2.52
N LYS A 67 -20.69 -2.13 3.27
CA LYS A 67 -21.88 -2.76 3.87
C LYS A 67 -22.59 -1.81 4.85
N LYS A 68 -21.83 -1.08 5.69
CA LYS A 68 -22.40 -0.11 6.64
C LYS A 68 -23.16 1.04 5.97
N ILE A 69 -22.73 1.48 4.78
CA ILE A 69 -23.40 2.57 4.04
C ILE A 69 -24.51 2.06 3.11
N GLY A 70 -24.98 0.83 3.27
CA GLY A 70 -26.04 0.24 2.45
C GLY A 70 -25.63 -0.04 1.00
N ARG A 71 -24.34 0.10 0.67
CA ARG A 71 -23.75 -0.22 -0.64
C ARG A 71 -22.93 -1.50 -0.56
N GLY A 72 -23.52 -2.57 -0.04
CA GLY A 72 -22.85 -3.88 0.01
C GLY A 72 -22.25 -4.21 -1.36
N CYS A 73 -20.93 -4.25 -1.46
CA CYS A 73 -20.23 -4.55 -2.70
C CYS A 73 -19.81 -6.01 -2.67
N SER A 74 -20.65 -6.88 -3.21
CA SER A 74 -20.32 -8.31 -3.35
C SER A 74 -19.30 -8.59 -4.46
N SER A 75 -18.79 -7.56 -5.14
CA SER A 75 -17.83 -7.71 -6.25
C SER A 75 -16.40 -7.51 -5.76
N PRO A 76 -15.57 -8.58 -5.71
CA PRO A 76 -14.16 -8.50 -5.36
C PRO A 76 -13.38 -7.53 -6.26
N ARG A 77 -13.83 -7.34 -7.52
CA ARG A 77 -13.20 -6.43 -8.48
C ARG A 77 -13.31 -4.96 -8.04
N ILE A 78 -14.48 -4.55 -7.52
CA ILE A 78 -14.70 -3.18 -7.07
C ILE A 78 -13.89 -2.91 -5.80
N LEU A 79 -13.91 -3.84 -4.84
CA LEU A 79 -13.12 -3.75 -3.61
C LEU A 79 -11.63 -3.63 -3.91
N ARG A 80 -11.13 -4.43 -4.85
CA ARG A 80 -9.73 -4.35 -5.29
C ARG A 80 -9.40 -3.00 -5.91
N SER A 81 -10.22 -2.51 -6.84
CA SER A 81 -10.00 -1.19 -7.47
C SER A 81 -9.93 -0.08 -6.43
N LEU A 82 -10.88 -0.04 -5.49
CA LEU A 82 -10.90 0.98 -4.43
C LEU A 82 -9.68 0.88 -3.51
N THR A 83 -9.24 -0.35 -3.21
CA THR A 83 -8.05 -0.59 -2.40
C THR A 83 -6.79 -0.13 -3.14
N GLU A 84 -6.69 -0.43 -4.43
CA GLU A 84 -5.59 0.01 -5.30
C GLU A 84 -5.54 1.53 -5.42
N ASP A 85 -6.66 2.18 -5.69
CA ASP A 85 -6.76 3.65 -5.78
C ASP A 85 -6.30 4.34 -4.49
N MET A 86 -6.68 3.78 -3.33
CA MET A 86 -6.25 4.29 -2.03
C MET A 86 -4.74 4.11 -1.83
N ILE A 87 -4.19 2.94 -2.15
CA ILE A 87 -2.75 2.68 -2.06
C ILE A 87 -1.99 3.65 -2.97
N CYS A 88 -2.44 3.83 -4.21
CA CYS A 88 -1.87 4.77 -5.16
C CYS A 88 -1.86 6.20 -4.62
N SER A 89 -2.97 6.59 -3.97
CA SER A 89 -3.11 7.92 -3.36
C SER A 89 -2.13 8.11 -2.21
N ILE A 90 -1.99 7.12 -1.32
CA ILE A 90 -1.05 7.16 -0.19
C ILE A 90 0.39 7.29 -0.69
N ILE A 91 0.80 6.47 -1.67
CA ILE A 91 2.16 6.52 -2.20
C ILE A 91 2.42 7.88 -2.86
N SER A 92 1.48 8.38 -3.66
CA SER A 92 1.60 9.68 -4.33
C SER A 92 1.76 10.86 -3.37
N LEU A 93 1.23 10.73 -2.15
CA LEU A 93 1.35 11.76 -1.11
C LEU A 93 2.70 11.72 -0.38
N ASN A 94 3.44 10.62 -0.45
CA ASN A 94 4.71 10.43 0.26
C ASN A 94 5.89 10.26 -0.72
N PRO A 95 6.41 11.36 -1.30
CA PRO A 95 7.55 11.29 -2.23
C PRO A 95 8.88 10.92 -1.53
N LEU A 96 8.91 10.93 -0.20
CA LEU A 96 10.08 10.61 0.61
C LEU A 96 10.24 9.11 0.89
N LEU A 97 9.36 8.26 0.34
CA LEU A 97 9.40 6.82 0.57
C LEU A 97 10.74 6.22 0.12
N GLU A 98 11.34 5.46 1.03
CA GLU A 98 12.54 4.67 0.88
C GLU A 98 12.22 3.17 0.85
N GLU A 99 11.15 2.76 1.56
CA GLU A 99 10.73 1.36 1.64
C GLU A 99 9.21 1.23 1.49
N VAL A 100 8.76 0.27 0.66
CA VAL A 100 7.34 -0.01 0.43
C VAL A 100 7.06 -1.50 0.52
N HIS A 101 6.07 -1.88 1.33
CA HIS A 101 5.66 -3.25 1.61
C HIS A 101 4.14 -3.39 1.40
N LEU A 102 3.75 -4.14 0.37
CA LEU A 102 2.36 -4.29 -0.06
C LEU A 102 1.95 -5.76 -0.18
N LYS A 103 0.71 -6.09 0.17
CA LYS A 103 0.08 -7.41 -0.09
C LYS A 103 -0.63 -7.49 -1.44
N ILE A 104 -0.76 -6.36 -2.12
CA ILE A 104 -1.53 -6.21 -3.37
C ILE A 104 -0.62 -5.56 -4.41
N ARG A 105 -0.75 -5.98 -5.67
CA ARG A 105 -0.08 -5.33 -6.79
C ARG A 105 -0.77 -4.01 -7.12
N THR A 106 0.03 -3.00 -7.43
CA THR A 106 -0.42 -1.65 -7.80
C THR A 106 0.30 -1.22 -9.07
N ASP A 107 -0.22 -0.22 -9.77
CA ASP A 107 0.45 0.42 -10.89
C ASP A 107 1.82 0.97 -10.47
N PHE A 108 2.89 0.55 -11.17
CA PHE A 108 4.25 0.99 -10.86
C PHE A 108 4.49 2.47 -11.16
N GLU A 109 3.67 3.11 -11.99
CA GLU A 109 3.76 4.54 -12.28
C GLU A 109 3.65 5.42 -11.03
N VAL A 110 2.96 4.95 -10.00
CA VAL A 110 2.82 5.68 -8.74
C VAL A 110 4.17 5.93 -8.07
N PHE A 111 5.15 5.03 -8.25
CA PHE A 111 6.46 5.15 -7.63
C PHE A 111 7.37 6.17 -8.30
N ARG A 112 7.00 6.72 -9.47
CA ARG A 112 7.82 7.68 -10.22
C ARG A 112 8.21 8.91 -9.38
N LYS A 113 7.41 9.29 -8.38
CA LYS A 113 7.70 10.42 -7.47
C LYS A 113 8.57 10.03 -6.26
N CYS A 114 8.72 8.75 -5.96
CA CYS A 114 9.48 8.23 -4.82
C CYS A 114 10.94 8.01 -5.21
N GLN A 115 11.66 9.08 -5.52
CA GLN A 115 13.03 9.01 -6.07
C GLN A 115 14.05 8.41 -5.10
N LYS A 116 13.73 8.37 -3.80
CA LYS A 116 14.53 7.74 -2.74
C LYS A 116 14.17 6.29 -2.49
N LEU A 117 13.25 5.70 -3.27
CA LEU A 117 12.77 4.35 -3.03
C LEU A 117 13.91 3.35 -3.27
N ARG A 118 14.28 2.62 -2.21
CA ARG A 118 15.34 1.61 -2.18
C ARG A 118 14.79 0.20 -2.17
N ILE A 119 13.69 -0.01 -1.46
CA ILE A 119 13.13 -1.34 -1.22
C ILE A 119 11.65 -1.36 -1.64
N LEU A 120 11.31 -2.25 -2.57
CA LEU A 120 9.93 -2.49 -2.98
C LEU A 120 9.58 -3.98 -2.80
N ARG A 121 8.64 -4.28 -1.91
CA ARG A 121 8.25 -5.66 -1.56
C ARG A 121 6.77 -5.91 -1.78
N PHE A 122 6.48 -6.90 -2.61
CA PHE A 122 5.15 -7.46 -2.80
C PHE A 122 5.05 -8.83 -2.15
N TYR A 123 4.23 -8.92 -1.11
CA TYR A 123 3.93 -10.14 -0.38
C TYR A 123 2.72 -10.82 -1.00
N ASN A 124 2.79 -12.14 -1.17
CA ASN A 124 1.63 -12.93 -1.54
C ASN A 124 0.84 -13.28 -0.27
N ARG A 125 -0.50 -13.21 -0.29
CA ARG A 125 -1.31 -13.81 0.76
C ARG A 125 -1.32 -15.34 0.56
N PRO A 126 -1.06 -16.16 1.60
CA PRO A 126 -1.29 -17.60 1.51
C PRO A 126 -2.77 -17.90 1.22
N LYS A 127 -3.01 -18.95 0.45
CA LYS A 127 -4.29 -19.39 -0.16
C LYS A 127 -5.42 -19.80 0.82
N ILE A 128 -5.60 -19.10 1.93
CA ILE A 128 -6.63 -19.43 2.94
C ILE A 128 -8.01 -18.90 2.51
N PHE A 129 -8.05 -17.94 1.59
CA PHE A 129 -9.29 -17.48 0.95
C PHE A 129 -9.44 -18.10 -0.45
N PRO A 130 -10.67 -18.45 -0.89
CA PRO A 130 -10.93 -19.12 -2.18
C PRO A 130 -10.67 -18.24 -3.41
N PHE A 131 -10.19 -17.01 -3.21
CA PHE A 131 -9.77 -16.10 -4.25
C PHE A 131 -8.24 -16.06 -4.27
N ASP A 132 -7.67 -16.92 -5.12
CA ASP A 132 -6.26 -16.82 -5.51
C ASP A 132 -6.07 -15.47 -6.24
N PHE A 133 -5.43 -14.49 -5.59
CA PHE A 133 -5.26 -13.14 -6.14
C PHE A 133 -4.29 -13.06 -7.33
N PHE A 134 -3.49 -14.11 -7.53
CA PHE A 134 -2.74 -14.32 -8.76
C PHE A 134 -3.53 -15.09 -9.83
N SER A 135 -4.59 -15.84 -9.48
CA SER A 135 -5.31 -16.70 -10.44
C SER A 135 -6.54 -16.07 -11.07
N CYS A 136 -7.07 -14.97 -10.52
CA CYS A 136 -8.10 -14.21 -11.23
C CYS A 136 -7.54 -13.43 -12.44
N TYR A 137 -6.20 -13.42 -12.60
CA TYR A 137 -5.60 -13.34 -13.92
C TYR A 137 -5.70 -14.71 -14.61
N ASN A 138 -6.86 -14.98 -15.20
CA ASN A 138 -6.89 -15.58 -16.54
C ASN A 138 -6.47 -14.54 -17.62
N HIS A 139 -5.66 -13.55 -17.24
CA HIS A 139 -4.92 -12.69 -18.15
C HIS A 139 -3.45 -13.02 -17.97
N ALA A 140 -3.03 -14.08 -18.65
CA ALA A 140 -1.63 -14.35 -18.93
C ALA A 140 -0.97 -13.28 -19.82
N ASP A 141 -1.65 -12.16 -20.15
CA ASP A 141 -1.31 -11.35 -21.33
C ASP A 141 -1.16 -9.83 -21.11
N ILE A 142 -1.26 -9.29 -19.89
CA ILE A 142 -0.87 -7.88 -19.68
C ILE A 142 0.55 -7.87 -19.09
N PRO A 143 1.58 -7.56 -19.90
CA PRO A 143 2.93 -7.45 -19.39
C PRO A 143 2.97 -6.37 -18.33
N ILE A 144 3.56 -6.70 -17.19
CA ILE A 144 3.84 -5.73 -16.14
C ILE A 144 4.89 -4.77 -16.70
N ASP A 145 4.52 -3.50 -16.82
CA ASP A 145 5.49 -2.48 -17.20
C ASP A 145 6.38 -2.13 -16.01
N LEU A 146 7.58 -2.69 -16.01
CA LEU A 146 8.63 -2.38 -15.03
C LEU A 146 9.53 -1.24 -15.49
N SER A 147 9.31 -0.66 -16.69
CA SER A 147 10.16 0.39 -17.23
C SER A 147 10.23 1.61 -16.31
N VAL A 148 9.15 1.90 -15.58
CA VAL A 148 9.11 2.97 -14.58
C VAL A 148 10.17 2.78 -13.49
N LEU A 149 10.43 1.53 -13.09
CA LEU A 149 11.38 1.23 -12.03
C LEU A 149 12.82 1.59 -12.45
N SER A 150 13.12 1.60 -13.75
CA SER A 150 14.41 2.09 -14.25
C SER A 150 14.65 3.58 -13.98
N SER A 151 13.60 4.37 -13.72
CA SER A 151 13.72 5.77 -13.34
C SER A 151 14.10 5.98 -11.87
N LEU A 152 14.02 4.93 -11.05
CA LEU A 152 14.29 4.96 -9.61
C LEU A 152 15.76 4.62 -9.38
N ARG A 153 16.58 5.67 -9.25
CA ARG A 153 18.05 5.53 -9.20
C ARG A 153 18.57 4.83 -7.94
N ASP A 154 17.85 4.99 -6.84
CA ASP A 154 18.24 4.45 -5.54
C ASP A 154 17.62 3.06 -5.29
N LEU A 155 16.89 2.50 -6.25
CA LEU A 155 16.20 1.22 -6.08
C LEU A 155 17.20 0.05 -6.02
N GLU A 156 17.38 -0.47 -4.81
CA GLU A 156 18.34 -1.53 -4.52
C GLU A 156 17.71 -2.92 -4.65
N THR A 157 16.45 -3.08 -4.25
CA THR A 157 15.83 -4.40 -4.24
C THR A 157 14.33 -4.37 -4.53
N ILE A 158 13.94 -5.22 -5.48
CA ILE A 158 12.54 -5.53 -5.75
C ILE A 158 12.30 -6.99 -5.38
N PHE A 159 11.37 -7.21 -4.45
CA PHE A 159 10.87 -8.54 -4.11
C PHE A 159 9.48 -8.71 -4.69
N VAL A 160 9.37 -9.53 -5.73
CA VAL A 160 8.07 -9.94 -6.29
C VAL A 160 7.92 -11.44 -6.08
N HIS A 161 7.04 -11.85 -5.17
CA HIS A 161 6.63 -13.26 -5.11
C HIS A 161 5.69 -13.56 -6.27
N LEU A 162 6.26 -13.89 -7.43
CA LEU A 162 5.56 -14.53 -8.55
C LEU A 162 5.62 -16.04 -8.30
N PHE A 163 4.50 -16.73 -8.13
CA PHE A 163 4.54 -18.19 -8.25
C PHE A 163 4.61 -18.53 -9.75
N PRO A 164 5.55 -19.40 -10.20
CA PRO A 164 6.52 -20.18 -9.42
C PRO A 164 7.95 -19.62 -9.37
N PHE A 165 8.22 -18.38 -9.80
CA PHE A 165 9.58 -17.81 -9.87
C PHE A 165 9.81 -16.69 -8.86
N ILE A 166 10.72 -16.91 -7.92
CA ILE A 166 11.31 -15.82 -7.14
C ILE A 166 12.28 -15.08 -8.08
N SER A 167 11.91 -13.88 -8.51
CA SER A 167 12.83 -12.99 -9.20
C SER A 167 13.31 -11.95 -8.19
N VAL A 168 14.57 -12.07 -7.78
CA VAL A 168 15.29 -10.99 -7.10
C VAL A 168 15.95 -10.17 -8.20
N PHE A 169 15.51 -8.92 -8.35
CA PHE A 169 16.21 -7.95 -9.19
C PHE A 169 17.11 -7.12 -8.28
N THR A 170 18.42 -7.31 -8.43
CA THR A 170 19.44 -6.40 -7.92
C THR A 170 19.82 -5.46 -9.05
N GLY A 171 19.63 -4.16 -8.84
CA GLY A 171 20.14 -3.11 -9.74
C GLY A 171 21.67 -3.04 -9.73
#